data_AF-A0A2E1ZRG6-F1
#
_entry.id   AF-A0A2E1ZRG6-F1
#
_cell.length_a   1.000
_cell.length_b   1.000
_cell.length_c   1.000
_cell.angle_alpha   90.00
_cell.angle_beta   90.00
_cell.angle_gamma   90.00
#
_symmetry.space_group_name_H-M   'P 1'
#
loop_
_entity.id
_entity.type
_entity.pdbx_description
1 polymer ?
#
loop_
_entity_poly.entity_id
_entity_poly.type
_entity_poly.pdbx_seq_one_letter_code
_entity_poly.pdbx_strand_id
1 'polypeptide(L)'
;MKAIGYTWGIVGVIWLLLFAIYRLAPMALALGSFPMNLLHWLALIFSIVYMAYAEGYKGFHLGFAPRVVLRANYLKENPRVSHVILAPIFCMGYIHATKRRKLLSIGLTIMIICFIMVARMLPQPWRGILDAGVVVGLSIGISSILYFVYVAIRKPELIAVSLDVPGERSHLVPS
;
A
#
# COMPACT_ATOMS: atom_id res chain seq x y z
N MET A 1 17.87 -0.47 18.48
CA MET A 1 17.91 -1.02 17.10
C MET A 1 16.66 -1.82 16.72
N LYS A 2 16.19 -2.78 17.52
CA LYS A 2 15.03 -3.64 17.21
C LYS A 2 13.72 -2.88 16.91
N ALA A 3 13.35 -1.91 17.75
CA ALA A 3 12.16 -1.08 17.54
C ALA A 3 12.32 -0.03 16.42
N ILE A 4 13.57 0.32 16.08
CA ILE A 4 13.87 1.35 15.07
C ILE A 4 13.51 0.84 13.69
N GLY A 5 13.90 -0.40 13.35
CA GLY A 5 13.55 -1.00 12.05
C GLY A 5 12.05 -1.17 11.84
N TYR A 6 11.33 -1.62 12.88
CA TYR A 6 9.86 -1.74 12.85
C TYR A 6 9.19 -0.39 12.59
N THR A 7 9.53 0.61 13.42
CA THR A 7 8.90 1.93 13.37
C THR A 7 9.26 2.64 12.07
N TRP A 8 10.53 2.62 11.68
CA TRP A 8 11.00 3.22 10.43
C TRP A 8 10.38 2.57 9.19
N GLY A 9 10.23 1.24 9.18
CA GLY A 9 9.58 0.51 8.09
C GLY A 9 8.12 0.95 7.89
N ILE A 10 7.34 0.99 8.97
CA ILE A 10 5.93 1.39 8.93
C ILE A 10 5.78 2.88 8.60
N VAL A 11 6.50 3.75 9.32
CA VAL A 11 6.43 5.20 9.11
C VAL A 11 6.88 5.57 7.70
N GLY A 12 7.96 4.97 7.20
CA GLY A 12 8.43 5.23 5.84
C GLY A 12 7.43 4.79 4.77
N VAL A 13 6.73 3.65 4.95
CA VAL A 13 5.66 3.23 4.03
C VAL A 13 4.49 4.22 4.08
N ILE A 14 4.05 4.63 5.28
CA ILE A 14 2.96 5.61 5.44
C ILE A 14 3.35 6.95 4.79
N TRP A 15 4.57 7.42 4.99
CA TRP A 15 5.08 8.64 4.35
C TRP A 15 5.07 8.57 2.84
N LEU A 16 5.45 7.44 2.24
CA LEU A 16 5.39 7.26 0.78
C LEU A 16 3.95 7.35 0.26
N LEU A 17 2.98 6.74 0.97
CA LEU A 17 1.57 6.83 0.61
C LEU A 17 1.00 8.24 0.80
N LEU A 18 1.36 8.92 1.90
CA LEU A 18 0.97 10.31 2.15
C LEU A 18 1.54 11.25 1.10
N PHE A 19 2.79 11.06 0.69
CA PHE A 19 3.41 11.83 -0.38
C PHE A 19 2.68 11.64 -1.72
N ALA A 20 2.26 10.40 -2.03
CA ALA A 20 1.43 10.15 -3.20
C ALA A 20 0.08 10.90 -3.11
N ILE A 21 -0.63 10.81 -1.98
CA ILE A 21 -1.87 11.56 -1.75
C ILE A 21 -1.66 13.06 -1.93
N TYR A 22 -0.64 13.64 -1.30
CA TYR A 22 -0.30 15.06 -1.41
C TYR A 22 -0.11 15.52 -2.86
N ARG A 23 0.45 14.65 -3.70
CA ARG A 23 0.71 14.94 -5.11
C ARG A 23 -0.54 14.79 -6.01
N LEU A 24 -1.45 13.87 -5.70
CA LEU A 24 -2.65 13.61 -6.50
C LEU A 24 -3.85 14.46 -6.07
N ALA A 25 -3.99 14.75 -4.77
CA ALA A 25 -5.13 15.46 -4.20
C ALA A 25 -5.41 16.84 -4.84
N PRO A 26 -4.42 17.68 -5.20
CA PRO A 26 -4.70 18.97 -5.84
C PRO A 26 -5.45 18.84 -7.16
N MET A 27 -5.19 17.80 -7.94
CA MET A 27 -5.88 17.54 -9.21
C MET A 27 -7.34 17.12 -9.00
N ALA A 28 -7.61 16.37 -7.93
CA ALA A 28 -8.95 15.98 -7.52
C ALA A 28 -9.75 17.17 -6.97
N LEU A 29 -9.14 18.00 -6.12
CA LEU A 29 -9.78 19.20 -5.57
C LEU A 29 -10.07 20.24 -6.64
N ALA A 30 -9.23 20.33 -7.68
CA ALA A 30 -9.46 21.22 -8.81
C ALA A 30 -10.80 20.96 -9.51
N LEU A 31 -11.36 19.74 -9.45
CA LEU A 31 -12.66 19.42 -10.06
C LEU A 31 -13.80 20.31 -9.56
N GLY A 32 -13.74 20.78 -8.31
CA GLY A 32 -14.76 21.67 -7.74
C GLY A 32 -14.88 23.01 -8.46
N SER A 33 -13.86 23.40 -9.22
CA SER A 33 -13.84 24.64 -10.01
C SER A 33 -14.21 24.43 -11.50
N PHE A 34 -14.39 23.18 -11.94
CA PHE A 34 -14.73 22.87 -13.33
C PHE A 34 -16.24 22.61 -13.51
N PRO A 35 -16.83 23.03 -14.65
CA PRO A 35 -18.20 22.68 -14.97
C PRO A 35 -18.33 21.17 -15.20
N MET A 36 -18.99 20.48 -14.26
CA MET A 36 -19.19 19.04 -14.27
C MET A 36 -20.55 18.69 -14.87
N ASN A 37 -20.55 17.92 -15.95
CA ASN A 37 -21.77 17.33 -16.49
C ASN A 37 -22.13 16.04 -15.70
N LEU A 38 -23.37 15.56 -15.82
CA LEU A 38 -23.86 14.34 -15.15
C LEU A 38 -22.94 13.13 -15.38
N LEU A 39 -22.39 12.99 -16.58
CA LEU A 39 -21.46 11.91 -16.91
C LEU A 39 -20.15 11.98 -16.12
N HIS A 40 -19.64 13.19 -15.85
CA HIS A 40 -18.45 13.38 -15.01
C HIS A 40 -18.73 13.01 -13.54
N TRP A 41 -19.92 13.34 -13.04
CA TRP A 41 -20.36 12.93 -11.70
C TRP A 41 -20.52 11.42 -11.56
N LEU A 42 -21.15 10.76 -12.54
CA LEU A 42 -21.27 9.30 -12.56
C LEU A 42 -19.90 8.62 -12.63
N ALA A 43 -18.99 9.13 -13.48
CA ALA A 43 -17.63 8.63 -13.57
C ALA A 43 -16.84 8.86 -12.27
N LEU A 44 -17.04 9.99 -11.58
CA LEU A 44 -16.44 10.27 -10.28
C LEU A 44 -16.89 9.27 -9.22
N ILE A 45 -18.19 9.05 -9.08
CA ILE A 45 -18.75 8.08 -8.13
C ILE A 45 -18.22 6.68 -8.44
N PHE A 46 -18.26 6.28 -9.72
CA PHE A 46 -17.73 5.00 -10.14
C PHE A 46 -16.24 4.85 -9.81
N SER A 47 -15.42 5.86 -10.11
CA SER A 47 -13.98 5.85 -9.85
C SER A 47 -13.69 5.73 -8.35
N ILE A 48 -14.38 6.50 -7.51
CA ILE A 48 -14.24 6.44 -6.05
C ILE A 48 -14.59 5.05 -5.52
N VAL A 49 -15.75 4.50 -5.90
CA VAL A 49 -16.21 3.19 -5.42
C VAL A 49 -15.28 2.08 -5.90
N TYR A 50 -14.92 2.10 -7.19
CA TYR A 50 -14.04 1.11 -7.78
C TYR A 50 -12.67 1.12 -7.12
N MET A 51 -12.03 2.28 -6.97
CA MET A 51 -10.70 2.39 -6.35
C MET A 51 -10.73 2.09 -4.86
N ALA A 52 -11.79 2.47 -4.15
CA ALA A 52 -11.96 2.10 -2.75
C ALA A 52 -11.98 0.58 -2.57
N TYR A 53 -12.67 -0.15 -3.46
CA TYR A 53 -12.74 -1.60 -3.40
C TYR A 53 -11.48 -2.28 -3.95
N ALA A 54 -11.09 -1.99 -5.19
CA ALA A 54 -10.02 -2.68 -5.90
C ALA A 54 -8.64 -2.36 -5.32
N GLU A 55 -8.32 -1.08 -5.13
CA GLU A 55 -7.05 -0.67 -4.56
C GLU A 55 -7.11 -0.65 -3.03
N GLY A 56 -8.09 0.03 -2.44
CA GLY A 56 -8.19 0.19 -0.99
C GLY A 56 -8.38 -1.13 -0.25
N TYR A 57 -9.48 -1.84 -0.50
CA TYR A 57 -9.80 -3.07 0.22
C TYR A 57 -9.02 -4.29 -0.29
N LYS A 58 -9.15 -4.63 -1.56
CA LYS A 58 -8.54 -5.85 -2.12
C LYS A 58 -7.01 -5.72 -2.22
N GLY A 59 -6.52 -4.57 -2.69
CA GLY A 59 -5.09 -4.30 -2.82
C GLY A 59 -4.42 -4.05 -1.47
N PHE A 60 -4.81 -2.98 -0.78
CA PHE A 60 -4.14 -2.56 0.45
C PHE A 60 -4.56 -3.37 1.66
N HIS A 61 -5.85 -3.45 1.97
CA HIS A 61 -6.32 -4.07 3.22
C HIS A 61 -6.03 -5.57 3.28
N LEU A 62 -6.45 -6.35 2.28
CA LEU A 62 -6.24 -7.81 2.28
C LEU A 62 -4.81 -8.21 1.88
N GLY A 63 -4.14 -7.37 1.07
CA GLY A 63 -2.88 -7.72 0.45
C GLY A 63 -1.67 -7.06 1.11
N PHE A 64 -1.55 -5.74 0.96
CA PHE A 64 -0.34 -5.00 1.27
C PHE A 64 -0.13 -4.76 2.77
N ALA A 65 -1.15 -4.24 3.48
CA ALA A 65 -1.09 -3.83 4.87
C ALA A 65 -0.67 -4.94 5.85
N PRO A 66 -1.30 -6.13 5.87
CA PRO A 66 -0.90 -7.20 6.79
C PRO A 66 0.55 -7.63 6.55
N ARG A 67 0.99 -7.68 5.29
CA ARG A 67 2.35 -8.09 4.93
C ARG A 67 3.40 -7.05 5.34
N VAL A 68 3.10 -5.76 5.21
CA VAL A 68 3.99 -4.68 5.68
C VAL A 68 4.24 -4.82 7.17
N VAL A 69 3.18 -5.03 7.96
CA VAL A 69 3.28 -5.16 9.42
C VAL A 69 4.03 -6.44 9.82
N LEU A 70 3.73 -7.57 9.17
CA LEU A 70 4.44 -8.83 9.40
C LEU A 70 5.95 -8.72 9.10
N ARG A 71 6.33 -8.07 8.00
CA ARG A 71 7.74 -7.87 7.65
C ARG A 71 8.45 -6.88 8.55
N ALA A 72 7.73 -5.86 9.04
CA ALA A 72 8.24 -4.97 10.06
C ALA A 72 8.51 -5.73 11.37
N ASN A 73 7.60 -6.62 11.78
CA ASN A 73 7.77 -7.51 12.94
C ASN A 73 8.98 -8.44 12.76
N TYR A 74 9.16 -9.05 11.59
CA TYR A 74 10.34 -9.87 11.30
C TYR A 74 11.66 -9.08 11.46
N LEU A 75 11.69 -7.82 11.02
CA LEU A 75 12.87 -6.96 11.15
C LEU A 75 13.18 -6.60 12.62
N LYS A 76 12.17 -6.56 13.49
CA LYS A 76 12.32 -6.39 14.94
C LYS A 76 13.04 -7.60 15.57
N GLU A 77 12.75 -8.80 15.09
CA GLU A 77 13.32 -10.05 15.58
C GLU A 77 14.71 -10.33 15.00
N ASN A 78 14.96 -9.95 13.75
CA ASN A 78 16.20 -10.19 13.03
C ASN A 78 16.86 -8.89 12.51
N PRO A 79 17.35 -8.00 13.41
CA PRO A 79 17.88 -6.70 13.03
C PRO A 79 19.24 -6.84 12.32
N ARG A 80 19.27 -6.62 11.01
CA ARG A 80 20.52 -6.38 10.25
C ARG A 80 20.59 -4.91 9.87
N VAL A 81 21.73 -4.26 10.09
CA VAL A 81 21.93 -2.81 9.90
C VAL A 81 21.54 -2.36 8.48
N SER A 82 21.90 -3.14 7.45
CA SER A 82 21.53 -2.85 6.05
C SER A 82 20.03 -2.92 5.79
N HIS A 83 19.30 -3.85 6.44
CA HIS A 83 17.85 -3.96 6.31
C HIS A 83 17.11 -2.88 7.12
N VAL A 84 17.71 -2.36 8.20
CA VAL A 84 17.13 -1.27 9.00
C VAL A 84 17.17 0.05 8.24
N ILE A 85 18.26 0.36 7.52
CA ILE A 85 18.32 1.58 6.69
C ILE A 85 17.25 1.54 5.58
N LEU A 86 17.12 0.39 4.92
CA LEU A 86 16.15 0.16 3.85
C LEU A 86 14.82 -0.44 4.35
N ALA A 87 14.47 -0.23 5.63
CA ALA A 87 13.32 -0.88 6.24
C ALA A 87 11.99 -0.65 5.48
N PRO A 88 11.68 0.54 4.93
CA PRO A 88 10.44 0.75 4.18
C PRO A 88 10.39 -0.12 2.91
N ILE A 89 11.50 -0.18 2.17
CA ILE A 89 11.66 -0.96 0.94
C ILE A 89 11.64 -2.47 1.27
N PHE A 90 12.22 -2.84 2.41
CA PHE A 90 12.15 -4.20 2.94
C PHE A 90 10.71 -4.59 3.31
N CYS A 91 9.96 -3.72 3.99
CA CYS A 91 8.57 -3.98 4.38
C CYS A 91 7.62 -4.07 3.18
N MET A 92 7.90 -3.31 2.11
CA MET A 92 7.17 -3.45 0.82
C MET A 92 7.49 -4.75 0.07
N GLY A 93 8.59 -5.44 0.42
CA GLY A 93 8.95 -6.73 -0.17
C GLY A 93 9.82 -6.67 -1.42
N TYR A 94 10.58 -5.59 -1.61
CA TYR A 94 11.56 -5.49 -2.71
C TYR A 94 12.89 -6.19 -2.41
N ILE A 95 13.25 -6.31 -1.13
CA ILE A 95 14.53 -6.86 -0.66
C ILE A 95 14.25 -8.09 0.22
N HIS A 96 15.09 -9.12 0.11
CA HIS A 96 14.98 -10.36 0.90
C HIS A 96 13.61 -11.05 0.83
N ALA A 97 12.98 -11.00 -0.34
CA ALA A 97 11.73 -11.70 -0.61
C ALA A 97 11.98 -12.86 -1.58
N THR A 98 11.10 -13.87 -1.59
CA THR A 98 11.16 -14.98 -2.56
C THR A 98 11.19 -14.47 -4.01
N LYS A 99 11.81 -15.21 -4.94
CA LYS A 99 11.96 -14.78 -6.36
C LYS A 99 10.61 -14.42 -7.00
N ARG A 100 9.55 -15.16 -6.67
CA ARG A 100 8.16 -14.89 -7.10
C ARG A 100 7.64 -13.56 -6.55
N ARG A 101 7.92 -13.24 -5.28
CA ARG A 101 7.49 -12.00 -4.65
C ARG A 101 8.23 -10.79 -5.19
N LYS A 102 9.55 -10.91 -5.43
CA LYS A 102 10.33 -9.84 -6.08
C LYS A 102 9.76 -9.51 -7.46
N LEU A 103 9.37 -10.53 -8.24
CA LEU A 103 8.74 -10.34 -9.54
C LEU A 103 7.37 -9.65 -9.42
N LEU A 104 6.53 -10.04 -8.46
CA LEU A 104 5.25 -9.38 -8.19
C LEU A 104 5.41 -7.91 -7.77
N SER A 105 6.36 -7.59 -6.89
CA SER A 105 6.62 -6.22 -6.46
C SER A 105 7.11 -5.35 -7.62
N ILE A 106 8.02 -5.87 -8.45
CA ILE A 106 8.50 -5.17 -9.65
C ILE A 106 7.35 -4.99 -10.65
N GLY A 107 6.58 -6.04 -10.92
CA GLY A 107 5.42 -5.97 -11.83
C GLY A 107 4.37 -4.95 -11.36
N LEU A 108 4.09 -4.90 -10.05
CA LEU A 108 3.19 -3.91 -9.47
C LEU A 108 3.76 -2.49 -9.59
N THR A 109 5.07 -2.30 -9.41
CA THR A 109 5.71 -0.98 -9.62
C THR A 109 5.57 -0.52 -11.06
N ILE A 110 5.87 -1.40 -12.02
CA ILE A 110 5.77 -1.12 -13.45
C ILE A 110 4.33 -0.79 -13.80
N MET A 111 3.37 -1.58 -13.30
CA MET A 111 1.95 -1.34 -13.51
C MET A 111 1.51 0.03 -12.97
N ILE A 112 1.94 0.41 -11.77
CA ILE A 112 1.62 1.73 -11.19
C ILE A 112 2.25 2.86 -12.00
N ILE A 113 3.51 2.70 -12.44
CA ILE A 113 4.18 3.71 -13.27
C ILE A 113 3.43 3.88 -14.60
N CYS A 114 3.11 2.77 -15.29
CA CYS A 114 2.34 2.79 -16.52
C CYS A 114 0.97 3.44 -16.31
N PHE A 115 0.26 3.08 -15.24
CA PHE A 115 -1.03 3.66 -14.89
C PHE A 115 -0.93 5.17 -14.66
N ILE A 116 0.08 5.64 -13.91
CA ILE A 116 0.33 7.07 -13.69
C ILE A 116 0.67 7.77 -15.01
N MET A 117 1.44 7.15 -15.90
CA MET A 117 1.77 7.73 -17.20
C MET A 117 0.51 7.92 -18.05
N VAL A 118 -0.34 6.89 -18.12
CA VAL A 118 -1.64 6.97 -18.81
C VAL A 118 -2.52 8.04 -18.16
N ALA A 119 -2.64 8.03 -16.84
CA ALA A 119 -3.43 9.00 -16.07
C ALA A 119 -3.04 10.45 -16.35
N ARG A 120 -1.74 10.72 -16.52
CA ARG A 120 -1.22 12.06 -16.85
C ARG A 120 -1.59 12.54 -18.26
N MET A 121 -1.88 11.63 -19.18
CA MET A 121 -2.32 11.99 -20.54
C MET A 121 -3.80 12.36 -20.60
N LEU A 122 -4.58 12.08 -19.56
CA LEU A 122 -5.99 12.48 -19.53
C LEU A 122 -6.13 13.99 -19.31
N PRO A 123 -6.99 14.66 -20.11
CA PRO A 123 -7.34 16.05 -19.87
C PRO A 123 -8.17 16.19 -18.59
N GLN A 124 -8.20 17.39 -18.01
CA GLN A 124 -9.23 17.72 -17.03
C GLN A 124 -10.60 17.70 -17.74
N PRO A 125 -11.67 17.16 -17.12
CA PRO A 125 -11.77 16.74 -15.72
C PRO A 125 -11.42 15.27 -15.42
N TRP A 126 -11.17 14.46 -16.46
CA TRP A 126 -11.01 13.01 -16.33
C TRP A 126 -9.84 12.59 -15.46
N ARG A 127 -8.72 13.33 -15.55
CA ARG A 127 -7.58 13.10 -14.66
C ARG A 127 -7.94 13.32 -13.21
N GLY A 128 -8.62 14.43 -12.87
CA GLY A 128 -9.04 14.68 -11.50
C GLY A 128 -10.00 13.62 -10.97
N ILE A 129 -10.89 13.10 -11.82
CA ILE A 129 -11.82 12.02 -11.46
C ILE A 129 -11.06 10.76 -11.03
N LEU A 130 -10.11 10.34 -11.87
CA LEU A 130 -9.28 9.17 -11.60
C LEU A 130 -8.39 9.39 -10.36
N ASP A 131 -7.73 10.55 -10.26
CA ASP A 131 -6.88 10.91 -9.13
C ASP A 131 -7.68 10.94 -7.80
N ALA A 132 -8.96 11.35 -7.83
CA ALA A 132 -9.84 11.32 -6.67
C ALA A 132 -10.08 9.88 -6.17
N GLY A 133 -10.34 8.94 -7.08
CA GLY A 133 -10.48 7.53 -6.73
C GLY A 133 -9.20 6.95 -6.11
N VAL A 134 -8.05 7.22 -6.72
CA VAL A 134 -6.74 6.74 -6.22
C VAL A 134 -6.46 7.31 -4.82
N VAL A 135 -6.74 8.59 -4.58
CA VAL A 135 -6.58 9.21 -3.25
C VAL A 135 -7.40 8.46 -2.20
N VAL A 136 -8.67 8.13 -2.50
CA VAL A 136 -9.52 7.34 -1.58
C VAL A 136 -8.92 5.95 -1.33
N GLY A 137 -8.47 5.26 -2.38
CA GLY A 137 -7.82 3.95 -2.24
C GLY A 137 -6.56 3.99 -1.35
N LEU A 138 -5.70 5.00 -1.54
CA LEU A 138 -4.51 5.23 -0.74
C LEU A 138 -4.85 5.58 0.71
N SER A 139 -5.88 6.40 0.96
CA SER A 139 -6.36 6.71 2.31
C SER A 139 -6.84 5.47 3.05
N ILE A 140 -7.61 4.60 2.39
CA ILE A 140 -8.00 3.29 2.94
C ILE A 140 -6.75 2.43 3.22
N GLY A 141 -5.75 2.49 2.34
CA GLY A 141 -4.50 1.76 2.54
C GLY A 141 -3.73 2.20 3.79
N ILE A 142 -3.60 3.50 4.03
CA ILE A 142 -2.99 4.03 5.26
C ILE A 142 -3.77 3.60 6.49
N SER A 143 -5.10 3.76 6.49
CA SER A 143 -5.98 3.32 7.58
C SER A 143 -5.85 1.83 7.85
N SER A 144 -5.71 1.01 6.80
CA SER A 144 -5.52 -0.43 6.91
C SER A 144 -4.17 -0.78 7.54
N ILE A 145 -3.08 -0.08 7.18
CA ILE A 145 -1.78 -0.28 7.81
C ILE A 145 -1.87 0.02 9.32
N LEU A 146 -2.48 1.15 9.69
CA LEU A 146 -2.68 1.52 11.10
C LEU A 146 -3.53 0.49 11.85
N TYR A 147 -4.59 -0.02 11.21
CA TYR A 147 -5.42 -1.09 11.76
C TYR A 147 -4.60 -2.35 12.04
N PHE A 148 -3.82 -2.84 11.07
CA PHE A 148 -3.00 -4.04 11.26
C PHE A 148 -1.86 -3.83 12.25
N VAL A 149 -1.30 -2.63 12.37
CA VAL A 149 -0.35 -2.28 13.44
C VAL A 149 -1.03 -2.41 14.81
N TYR A 150 -2.23 -1.84 14.96
CA TYR A 150 -2.99 -1.96 16.20
C TYR A 150 -3.32 -3.41 16.55
N VAL A 151 -3.79 -4.20 15.56
CA VAL A 151 -4.06 -5.63 15.73
C VAL A 151 -2.78 -6.39 16.10
N ALA A 152 -1.65 -6.15 15.44
CA ALA A 152 -0.39 -6.82 15.73
C ALA A 152 0.13 -6.56 17.15
N ILE A 153 -0.16 -5.38 17.72
CA ILE A 153 0.24 -5.03 19.09
C ILE A 153 -0.69 -5.69 20.12
N ARG A 154 -1.98 -5.84 19.81
CA ARG A 154 -3.00 -6.28 20.78
C ARG A 154 -3.33 -7.78 20.71
N LYS A 155 -3.33 -8.37 19.51
CA LYS A 155 -3.78 -9.75 19.22
C LYS A 155 -2.99 -10.31 18.03
N PRO A 156 -1.69 -10.62 18.23
CA PRO A 156 -0.83 -11.12 17.15
C PRO A 156 -1.33 -12.42 16.52
N GLU A 157 -2.06 -13.26 17.27
CA GLU A 157 -2.64 -14.52 16.81
C GLU A 157 -3.71 -14.39 15.69
N LEU A 158 -4.28 -13.18 15.49
CA LEU A 158 -5.29 -12.95 14.46
C LEU A 158 -4.71 -12.70 13.06
N ILE A 159 -3.39 -12.51 12.93
CA ILE A 159 -2.73 -12.26 11.64
C ILE A 159 -2.28 -13.59 11.02
N ALA A 160 -3.25 -14.39 10.54
CA ALA A 160 -2.99 -15.67 9.88
C ALA A 160 -2.60 -15.49 8.39
N VAL A 161 -1.56 -14.71 8.11
CA VAL A 161 -1.02 -14.52 6.75
C VAL A 161 0.43 -15.04 6.70
N SER A 162 0.72 -15.93 5.74
CA SER A 162 2.03 -16.53 5.55
C SER A 162 3.14 -15.49 5.39
N LEU A 163 4.24 -15.66 6.13
CA LEU A 163 5.47 -14.89 5.96
C LEU A 163 6.18 -15.36 4.67
N ASP A 164 6.11 -14.58 3.59
CA ASP A 164 6.80 -14.86 2.32
C ASP A 164 8.34 -14.64 2.40
N VAL A 165 8.99 -15.26 3.40
CA VAL A 165 10.45 -15.22 3.63
C VAL A 165 11.05 -16.58 3.20
N PRO A 166 12.18 -16.62 2.47
CA PRO A 166 12.79 -17.89 2.08
C PRO A 166 13.30 -18.66 3.30
N GLY A 167 12.72 -19.82 3.62
CA GLY A 167 13.27 -20.75 4.61
C GLY A 167 12.33 -21.25 5.71
N GLU A 168 11.12 -20.70 5.87
CA GLU A 168 10.16 -21.25 6.83
C GLU A 168 9.44 -22.48 6.24
N ARG A 169 9.79 -23.66 6.75
CA ARG A 169 8.86 -24.78 6.76
C ARG A 169 7.74 -24.42 7.72
N SER A 170 6.51 -24.61 7.27
CA SER A 170 5.29 -24.51 8.08
C SER A 170 5.40 -25.38 9.34
N HIS A 171 5.76 -24.80 10.49
CA HIS A 171 5.75 -25.47 11.79
C HIS A 171 4.36 -25.42 12.45
N LEU A 172 3.29 -25.58 11.66
CA LEU A 172 1.91 -25.59 12.16
C LEU A 172 1.10 -26.76 11.58
N VAL A 173 1.63 -27.97 11.70
CA VAL A 173 0.81 -29.18 11.77
C VAL A 173 1.26 -29.91 13.04
N PRO A 174 0.43 -30.00 14.09
CA PRO A 174 0.70 -30.92 15.17
C PRO A 174 0.56 -32.35 14.60
N SER A 175 1.59 -33.16 14.82
CA SER A 175 1.62 -34.60 14.60
C SER A 175 0.54 -35.32 15.38
#